data_AF-V4P5X1-F1
#
_entry.id   AF-V4P5X1-F1
#
_cell.length_a   1.000
_cell.length_b   1.000
_cell.length_c   1.000
_cell.angle_alpha   90.00
_cell.angle_beta   90.00
_cell.angle_gamma   90.00
#
_symmetry.space_group_name_H-M   'P 1'
#
loop_
_entity.id
_entity.type
_entity.pdbx_description
1 polymer ?
#
loop_
_entity_poly.entity_id
_entity_poly.type
_entity_poly.pdbx_seq_one_letter_code
_entity_poly.pdbx_strand_id
1 'polypeptide(L)'
;MTTISSRDFNQDVGKAKRLARHEPVFITDRGRPSHVLMSFEAFRQISGQTESIIDLLAMPDTSELELDTTPSDSSWDRTETLDEGVG
;
A
#
# COMPACT_ATOMS: atom_id res chain seq x y z
N MET A 1 1.25 15.35 -17.45
CA MET A 1 0.88 14.09 -18.14
C MET A 1 1.92 13.82 -19.23
N THR A 2 2.86 12.94 -18.93
CA THR A 2 3.94 12.56 -19.86
C THR A 2 3.53 11.35 -20.72
N THR A 3 3.72 11.44 -22.03
CA THR A 3 3.47 10.34 -22.99
C THR A 3 4.70 10.12 -23.86
N ILE A 4 5.10 8.87 -24.04
CA ILE A 4 6.24 8.45 -24.86
C ILE A 4 5.84 7.29 -25.79
N SER A 5 6.58 7.09 -26.87
CA SER A 5 6.38 5.90 -27.71
C SER A 5 7.04 4.66 -27.09
N SER A 6 6.61 3.47 -27.48
CA SER A 6 7.30 2.23 -27.13
C SER A 6 8.76 2.23 -27.59
N ARG A 7 9.08 2.94 -28.69
CA ARG A 7 10.46 3.10 -29.16
C ARG A 7 11.29 3.94 -28.20
N ASP A 8 10.77 5.09 -27.76
CA ASP A 8 11.46 5.97 -26.82
C ASP A 8 11.66 5.29 -25.46
N PHE A 9 10.65 4.55 -25.00
CA PHE A 9 10.75 3.75 -23.79
C PHE A 9 11.87 2.71 -23.88
N ASN A 10 11.91 1.94 -24.97
CA ASN A 10 12.93 0.90 -25.17
C ASN A 10 14.33 1.48 -25.37
N GLN A 11 14.44 2.71 -25.90
CA GLN A 11 15.71 3.38 -26.10
C GLN A 11 16.29 3.93 -24.80
N ASP A 12 15.46 4.42 -23.88
CA ASP A 12 15.89 4.98 -22.60
C ASP A 12 14.91 4.67 -21.45
N VAL A 13 14.96 3.43 -20.99
CA VAL A 13 14.18 2.95 -19.84
C VAL A 13 14.54 3.73 -18.56
N GLY A 14 15.79 4.19 -18.43
CA GLY A 14 16.27 4.93 -17.26
C GLY A 14 15.57 6.28 -17.11
N LYS A 15 15.46 7.03 -18.21
CA LYS A 15 14.68 8.28 -18.28
C LYS A 15 13.21 8.04 -18.00
N ALA A 16 12.61 7.00 -18.59
CA ALA A 16 11.21 6.66 -18.34
C ALA A 16 10.94 6.36 -16.85
N LYS A 17 11.81 5.58 -16.19
CA LYS A 17 11.73 5.31 -14.75
C LYS A 17 11.87 6.58 -13.91
N ARG A 18 12.76 7.50 -14.29
CA ARG A 18 12.92 8.79 -13.56
C ARG A 18 11.66 9.64 -13.66
N LEU A 19 11.05 9.73 -14.84
CA LEU A 19 9.78 10.42 -15.04
C LEU A 19 8.65 9.76 -14.25
N ALA A 20 8.59 8.42 -14.27
CA ALA A 20 7.61 7.62 -13.55
C ALA A 20 7.67 7.72 -12.01
N ARG A 21 8.77 8.25 -11.45
CA ARG A 21 8.86 8.58 -10.01
C ARG A 21 8.02 9.79 -9.63
N HIS A 22 7.75 10.68 -10.57
CA HIS A 22 7.06 11.95 -10.32
C HIS A 22 5.62 11.93 -10.82
N GLU A 23 5.36 11.30 -11.96
CA GLU A 23 4.02 11.17 -12.52
C GLU A 23 3.87 9.90 -13.38
N PRO A 24 2.65 9.38 -13.60
CA PRO A 24 2.42 8.30 -14.54
C PRO A 24 2.87 8.67 -15.96
N VAL A 25 3.61 7.75 -16.59
CA VAL A 25 4.09 7.88 -17.97
C VAL A 25 3.30 6.93 -18.87
N PHE A 26 2.64 7.47 -19.87
CA PHE A 26 1.88 6.69 -20.84
C PHE A 26 2.80 6.23 -21.97
N ILE A 27 2.78 4.94 -22.28
CA ILE A 27 3.56 4.34 -23.36
C ILE A 27 2.61 4.00 -24.50
N THR A 28 2.91 4.50 -25.69
CA THR A 28 2.07 4.37 -26.88
C THR A 28 2.63 3.40 -27.90
N ASP A 29 1.76 2.58 -28.49
CA ASP A 29 2.03 1.86 -29.73
C ASP A 29 1.16 2.44 -30.84
N ARG A 30 1.78 2.78 -31.98
CA ARG A 30 1.11 3.41 -33.14
C ARG A 30 0.19 4.58 -32.76
N GLY A 31 0.62 5.41 -31.81
CA GLY A 31 -0.13 6.58 -31.33
C GLY A 31 -1.27 6.29 -30.35
N ARG A 32 -1.48 5.03 -29.94
CA ARG A 32 -2.50 4.65 -28.95
C ARG A 32 -1.83 4.27 -27.63
N PRO A 33 -2.32 4.77 -26.48
CA PRO A 33 -1.86 4.29 -25.18
C PRO A 33 -2.01 2.77 -25.07
N SER A 34 -0.94 2.10 -24.68
CA SER A 34 -0.90 0.65 -24.52
C SER A 34 -0.54 0.23 -23.10
N HIS A 35 0.34 1.00 -22.44
CA HIS A 35 0.81 0.73 -21.09
C HIS A 35 0.98 2.05 -20.33
N VAL A 36 1.02 1.94 -19.00
CA VAL A 36 1.36 3.03 -18.09
C VAL A 36 2.49 2.55 -17.19
N LEU A 37 3.51 3.39 -17.01
CA LEU A 37 4.59 3.18 -16.06
C LEU A 37 4.45 4.19 -14.91
N MET A 38 4.53 3.70 -13.67
CA MET A 38 4.49 4.53 -12.46
C MET A 38 5.33 3.87 -11.35
N SER A 39 5.62 4.61 -10.28
CA SER A 39 6.24 4.04 -9.09
C SER A 39 5.32 2.99 -8.45
N PHE A 40 5.92 2.02 -7.76
CA PHE A 40 5.16 1.00 -7.05
C PHE A 40 4.31 1.59 -5.92
N GLU A 41 4.82 2.61 -5.24
CA GLU A 41 4.09 3.36 -4.20
C GLU A 41 2.82 4.00 -4.76
N ALA A 42 2.94 4.72 -5.87
CA ALA A 42 1.78 5.33 -6.53
C ALA A 42 0.78 4.26 -6.99
N PHE A 43 1.28 3.10 -7.48
CA PHE A 43 0.42 1.96 -7.81
C PHE A 43 -0.33 1.41 -6.59
N ARG A 44 0.33 1.25 -5.43
CA ARG A 44 -0.32 0.80 -4.19
C ARG A 44 -1.42 1.76 -3.75
N GLN A 45 -1.13 3.07 -3.78
CA GLN A 45 -2.07 4.12 -3.39
C GLN A 45 -3.35 4.10 -4.25
N ILE A 46 -3.22 3.97 -5.57
CA ILE A 46 -4.39 3.91 -6.47
C ILE A 46 -5.11 2.56 -6.43
N SER A 47 -4.41 1.48 -6.07
CA SER A 47 -4.99 0.14 -6.00
C SER A 47 -5.77 -0.10 -4.71
N GLY A 48 -5.80 0.87 -3.79
CA GLY A 48 -6.43 0.71 -2.47
C GLY A 48 -5.73 -0.34 -1.60
N GLN A 49 -4.50 -0.74 -1.95
CA GLN A 49 -3.71 -1.63 -1.11
C GLN A 49 -3.12 -0.81 0.02
N THR A 50 -3.82 -0.79 1.15
CA THR A 50 -3.31 -0.21 2.39
C THR A 50 -2.05 -0.93 2.85
N GLU A 51 -1.22 -0.23 3.62
CA GLU A 51 -0.04 -0.79 4.25
C GLU A 51 -0.42 -1.99 5.10
N SER A 52 0.38 -3.06 5.02
CA SER A 52 0.22 -4.21 5.91
C SER A 52 0.45 -3.73 7.34
N ILE A 53 -0.18 -4.38 8.33
CA ILE A 53 0.14 -4.07 9.73
C ILE A 53 1.64 -4.21 10.02
N ILE A 54 2.34 -5.10 9.29
CA ILE A 54 3.80 -5.25 9.36
C ILE A 54 4.52 -4.02 8.81
N ASP A 55 4.05 -3.46 7.68
CA ASP A 55 4.61 -2.23 7.09
C ASP A 55 4.46 -1.06 8.07
N LEU A 56 3.28 -0.93 8.71
CA LEU A 56 2.97 0.12 9.68
C LEU A 56 3.81 0.00 10.95
N LEU A 57 4.02 -1.21 11.47
CA LEU A 57 4.84 -1.45 12.66
C LEU A 57 6.35 -1.29 12.40
N ALA A 58 6.78 -1.41 11.14
CA ALA A 58 8.18 -1.26 10.75
C ALA A 58 8.60 0.20 10.47
N MET A 59 7.69 1.16 10.58
CA MET A 59 7.98 2.57 10.35
C MET A 59 8.91 3.12 11.45
N PRO A 60 10.10 3.66 11.10
CA PRO A 60 11.13 4.04 12.09
C PRO A 60 10.79 5.28 12.93
N ASP A 61 9.65 5.93 12.70
CA ASP A 61 9.21 7.12 13.45
C ASP A 61 7.90 6.82 14.21
N THR A 62 7.98 5.94 15.21
CA THR A 62 6.99 5.93 16.29
C THR A 62 7.46 6.89 17.37
N SER A 63 7.31 8.20 17.10
CA SER A 63 7.45 9.21 18.15
C SER A 63 6.55 8.81 19.31
N GLU A 64 7.11 8.68 20.52
CA GLU A 64 6.48 8.15 21.74
C GLU A 64 4.98 8.44 21.79
N LEU A 65 4.16 7.49 21.35
CA LEU A 65 2.73 7.53 21.58
C LEU A 65 2.55 7.22 23.07
N GLU A 66 2.19 8.22 23.87
CA GLU A 66 1.63 7.97 25.20
C GLU A 66 0.33 7.18 25.01
N LEU A 67 0.45 5.85 25.06
CA LEU A 67 -0.71 4.97 25.13
C LEU A 67 -1.41 5.26 26.44
N ASP A 68 -2.56 5.93 26.37
CA ASP A 68 -3.48 6.06 27.49
C ASP A 68 -4.05 4.66 27.78
N THR A 69 -3.43 3.97 28.74
CA THR A 69 -3.78 2.60 29.13
C THR A 69 -4.96 2.59 30.10
N THR A 70 -5.87 3.58 30.05
CA THR A 70 -7.13 3.51 30.78
C THR A 70 -7.74 2.13 30.55
N PRO A 71 -7.91 1.31 31.60
CA PRO A 71 -8.47 -0.01 31.45
C PRO A 71 -9.80 0.12 30.73
N SER A 72 -9.90 -0.47 29.54
CA SER A 72 -11.19 -0.66 28.89
C SER A 72 -12.04 -1.43 29.88
N ASP A 73 -13.18 -0.86 30.27
CA ASP A 73 -14.13 -1.47 31.20
C ASP A 73 -14.55 -2.81 30.60
N SER A 74 -13.84 -3.87 31.03
CA SER A 74 -13.69 -5.09 30.26
C SER A 74 -14.95 -5.93 30.42
N SER A 75 -15.93 -5.68 29.54
CA SER A 75 -17.10 -6.56 29.33
C SER A 75 -16.73 -7.91 28.69
N TRP A 76 -15.44 -8.27 28.63
CA TRP A 76 -14.96 -9.52 28.05
C TRP A 76 -15.05 -10.72 29.01
N ASP A 77 -15.65 -10.57 30.18
CA ASP A 77 -16.01 -11.71 31.02
C ASP A 77 -17.27 -12.40 30.47
N ARG A 78 -17.09 -13.23 29.43
CA ARG A 78 -18.03 -14.32 29.15
C ARG A 78 -17.33 -15.64 29.37
N THR A 79 -17.17 -15.98 30.64
CA THR A 79 -17.06 -17.38 31.05
C THR A 79 -18.48 -17.93 31.26
N GLU A 80 -19.19 -18.26 30.17
CA GLU A 80 -20.28 -19.23 30.30
C GLU A 80 -19.63 -20.62 30.47
N THR A 81 -19.58 -21.03 31.72
CA THR A 81 -19.17 -22.34 32.22
C THR A 81 -19.96 -23.44 31.52
N LEU A 82 -19.28 -24.23 30.67
CA LEU A 82 -19.74 -25.56 30.29
C LEU A 82 -19.56 -26.47 31.51
N ASP A 83 -20.66 -26.75 32.21
CA ASP A 83 -20.72 -27.82 33.20
C ASP A 83 -21.13 -29.13 32.51
N GLU A 84 -20.14 -29.96 32.21
CA GLU A 84 -20.34 -31.38 31.94
C GLU A 84 -20.36 -32.16 33.28
N GLY A 85 -21.54 -32.61 33.71
CA GLY A 85 -21.72 -34.02 34.03
C GLY A 85 -22.06 -34.44 35.47
N VAL A 86 -23.02 -35.38 35.50
CA VAL A 86 -23.27 -36.48 36.46
C VAL A 86 -24.34 -36.25 37.55
N GLY A 87 -25.49 -36.90 37.29
CA GLY A 87 -26.57 -37.24 38.21
C GLY A 87 -27.63 -38.05 37.49
#